data_AF-A0A1C6QRP7-F1
#
_entry.id   AF-A0A1C6QRP7-F1
#
_cell.length_a   1.000
_cell.length_b   1.000
_cell.length_c   1.000
_cell.angle_alpha   90.00
_cell.angle_beta   90.00
_cell.angle_gamma   90.00
#
_symmetry.space_group_name_H-M   'P 1'
#
loop_
_entity.id
_entity.type
_entity.pdbx_description
1 polymer ?
#
loop_
_entity_poly.entity_id
_entity_poly.type
_entity_poly.pdbx_seq_one_letter_code
_entity_poly.pdbx_strand_id
1 'polypeptide(L)'
;MHIPAYARATIRAALPRVPTSGHVGGLDCCLCDKSFGEDLAAIPLGPTQTSGLFGCRLCLTRLITLARRARDAALTHDAKRARAESSAWTLVRERHLTRLGSVRQAAEAVAELAEGGDTEPLRVAWLLVALESAYAWVPDAPEPPASVDREEPELRDEAFRLDLAMITAREAVAERLTYHLLNEAQPEEPEMCDEFECPDGCSGRHDSTHIDCGPAAVFDDLAEHGINVEQPEPEPLAPRGATLLGRPEAEVKHSPLPDIEEQATVVLTQFGIDTDDTGVLVSAAAVGLVADAWREGPLDAIHAADDGPNDGEIFAQSVDLYRRARAALVAAQDGGPEVLLAFVAVASDLDLPWAGGSRFALRTVSESAAEFVQHVDDRVWFTAELMREQGWRVGLLHRAASAVVKAPTHFGMPGWPGAVASTMERLALLDRSGAPEVLADLAAVEASLLNAPDQLGADALDWISHRALLGLGAP
;
A
#
# COMPACT_ATOMS: atom_id res chain seq x y z
N MET A 1 -5.20 41.95 -41.52
CA MET A 1 -4.22 41.89 -40.40
C MET A 1 -4.43 40.57 -39.67
N HIS A 2 -3.38 39.76 -39.49
CA HIS A 2 -3.49 38.51 -38.72
C HIS A 2 -3.51 38.83 -37.20
N ILE A 3 -4.47 38.27 -36.46
CA ILE A 3 -4.56 38.41 -35.00
C ILE A 3 -3.99 37.13 -34.37
N PRO A 4 -2.81 37.19 -33.72
CA PRO A 4 -2.22 36.02 -33.06
C PRO A 4 -3.13 35.47 -31.95
N ALA A 5 -3.10 34.15 -31.75
CA ALA A 5 -3.93 33.48 -30.75
C ALA A 5 -3.77 34.08 -29.33
N TYR A 6 -2.54 34.38 -28.92
CA TYR A 6 -2.24 34.97 -27.60
C TYR A 6 -2.87 36.35 -27.37
N ALA A 7 -3.23 37.08 -28.42
CA ALA A 7 -3.80 38.43 -28.29
C ALA A 7 -5.33 38.42 -28.18
N ARG A 8 -5.99 37.29 -28.47
CA ARG A 8 -7.47 37.21 -28.55
C ARG A 8 -8.14 37.53 -27.21
N ALA A 9 -7.60 37.05 -26.10
CA ALA A 9 -8.15 37.30 -24.76
C ALA A 9 -8.05 38.79 -24.38
N THR A 10 -6.89 39.41 -24.61
CA THR A 10 -6.67 40.84 -24.37
C THR A 10 -7.59 41.70 -25.24
N ILE A 11 -7.78 41.33 -26.51
CA ILE A 11 -8.68 42.03 -27.42
C ILE A 11 -10.12 41.89 -26.94
N ARG A 12 -10.58 40.68 -26.60
CA ARG A 12 -11.94 40.43 -26.10
C ARG A 12 -12.23 41.19 -24.80
N ALA A 13 -11.26 41.28 -23.89
CA ALA A 13 -11.39 42.03 -22.64
C ALA A 13 -11.51 43.55 -22.85
N ALA A 14 -10.98 44.07 -23.96
CA ALA A 14 -11.06 45.49 -24.31
C ALA A 14 -12.33 45.85 -25.09
N LEU A 15 -13.15 44.87 -25.49
CA LEU A 15 -14.39 45.14 -26.22
C LEU A 15 -15.46 45.72 -25.29
N PRO A 16 -16.33 46.60 -25.82
CA PRO A 16 -17.43 47.15 -25.06
C PRO A 16 -18.42 46.05 -24.71
N ARG A 17 -18.94 46.09 -23.47
CA ARG A 17 -19.98 45.14 -23.01
C ARG A 17 -21.26 45.23 -23.82
N VAL A 18 -21.59 46.42 -24.34
CA VAL A 18 -22.76 46.69 -25.19
C VAL A 18 -22.29 47.46 -26.43
N PRO A 19 -22.22 46.81 -27.62
CA PRO A 19 -21.83 47.49 -28.85
C PRO A 19 -22.98 48.36 -29.40
N THR A 20 -22.64 49.48 -30.03
CA THR A 20 -23.59 50.37 -30.69
C THR A 20 -23.95 49.85 -32.09
N SER A 21 -25.00 50.41 -32.70
CA SER A 21 -25.35 50.09 -34.09
C SER A 21 -24.21 50.41 -35.07
N GLY A 22 -23.43 51.47 -34.83
CA GLY A 22 -22.23 51.80 -35.61
C GLY A 22 -21.11 50.77 -35.47
N HIS A 23 -20.93 50.19 -34.28
CA HIS A 23 -19.97 49.11 -34.02
C HIS A 23 -20.34 47.79 -34.73
N VAL A 24 -21.61 47.42 -34.70
CA VAL A 24 -22.11 46.19 -35.35
C VAL A 24 -22.14 46.36 -36.87
N GLY A 25 -22.43 47.56 -37.36
CA GLY A 25 -22.44 47.89 -38.78
C GLY A 25 -21.05 48.07 -39.41
N GLY A 26 -19.97 47.95 -38.64
CA GLY A 26 -18.61 48.15 -39.15
C GLY A 26 -18.32 49.59 -39.59
N LEU A 27 -19.06 50.57 -39.05
CA LEU A 27 -18.88 52.00 -39.31
C LEU A 27 -17.88 52.64 -38.35
N ASP A 28 -17.86 52.16 -37.10
CA ASP A 28 -17.01 52.69 -36.03
C ASP A 28 -16.14 51.60 -35.41
N CYS A 29 -14.91 51.98 -35.03
CA CYS A 29 -14.01 51.09 -34.32
C CYS A 29 -14.50 50.83 -32.90
N CYS A 30 -14.74 49.57 -32.56
CA CYS A 30 -15.26 49.14 -31.26
C CYS A 30 -14.32 49.40 -30.06
N LEU A 31 -13.13 49.96 -30.29
CA LEU A 31 -12.10 50.18 -29.25
C LEU A 31 -11.83 51.66 -28.99
N CYS A 32 -12.18 52.55 -29.92
CA CYS A 32 -11.92 53.98 -29.80
C CYS A 32 -13.05 54.87 -30.33
N ASP A 33 -14.16 54.26 -30.76
CA ASP A 33 -15.38 54.90 -31.27
C ASP A 33 -15.14 55.86 -32.46
N LYS A 34 -14.00 55.72 -33.14
CA LYS A 34 -13.68 56.49 -34.35
C LYS A 34 -14.25 55.80 -35.58
N SER A 35 -14.86 56.58 -36.45
CA SER A 35 -15.37 56.10 -37.74
C SER A 35 -14.24 55.59 -38.65
N PHE A 36 -14.52 54.52 -39.37
CA PHE A 36 -13.65 53.99 -40.41
C PHE A 36 -13.78 54.89 -41.66
N GLY A 37 -12.99 55.97 -41.71
CA GLY A 37 -12.86 56.81 -42.91
C GLY A 37 -12.08 56.11 -44.04
N GLU A 38 -11.79 56.82 -45.13
CA GLU A 38 -11.05 56.28 -46.29
C GLU A 38 -9.67 55.68 -45.92
N ASP A 39 -9.06 56.16 -44.84
CA ASP A 39 -7.72 55.74 -44.38
C ASP A 39 -7.72 54.60 -43.34
N LEU A 40 -8.86 54.25 -42.75
CA LEU A 40 -8.95 53.28 -41.65
C LEU A 40 -9.66 52.00 -42.08
N ALA A 41 -8.88 50.96 -42.39
CA ALA A 41 -9.44 49.64 -42.70
C ALA A 41 -10.13 49.01 -41.48
N ALA A 42 -11.38 48.58 -41.65
CA ALA A 42 -12.12 47.78 -40.68
C ALA A 42 -11.58 46.35 -40.65
N ILE A 43 -11.06 45.92 -39.48
CA ILE A 43 -10.51 44.57 -39.30
C ILE A 43 -11.48 43.75 -38.45
N PRO A 44 -12.00 42.62 -38.96
CA PRO A 44 -12.96 41.80 -38.23
C PRO A 44 -12.29 41.13 -37.02
N LEU A 45 -13.02 41.12 -35.90
CA LEU A 45 -12.61 40.49 -34.63
C LEU A 45 -13.30 39.15 -34.36
N GLY A 46 -14.31 38.82 -35.19
CA GLY A 46 -15.04 37.55 -35.15
C GLY A 46 -14.33 36.40 -35.89
N PRO A 47 -14.88 35.17 -35.80
CA PRO A 47 -14.33 33.99 -36.48
C PRO A 47 -14.49 34.05 -38.02
N THR A 48 -15.33 34.95 -38.52
CA THR A 48 -15.71 35.11 -39.93
C THR A 48 -15.36 36.52 -40.41
N GLN A 49 -15.04 36.67 -41.71
CA GLN A 49 -14.60 37.94 -42.28
C GLN A 49 -15.72 38.98 -42.46
N THR A 50 -16.98 38.56 -42.36
CA THR A 50 -18.16 39.35 -42.72
C THR A 50 -19.13 39.58 -41.57
N SER A 51 -18.86 39.04 -40.37
CA SER A 51 -19.74 39.20 -39.22
C SER A 51 -18.98 39.42 -37.92
N GLY A 52 -19.48 40.35 -37.11
CA GLY A 52 -18.98 40.63 -35.77
C GLY A 52 -18.58 42.09 -35.55
N LEU A 53 -17.74 42.29 -34.54
CA LEU A 53 -17.18 43.60 -34.16
C LEU A 53 -15.91 43.88 -34.96
N PHE A 54 -15.61 45.16 -35.17
CA PHE A 54 -14.47 45.61 -35.99
C PHE A 54 -13.51 46.51 -35.19
N GLY A 55 -12.21 46.29 -35.39
CA GLY A 55 -11.15 47.10 -34.82
C GLY A 55 -10.37 47.86 -35.90
N CYS A 56 -9.85 49.05 -35.58
CA CYS A 56 -8.93 49.74 -36.46
C CYS A 56 -7.49 49.24 -36.24
N ARG A 57 -6.65 49.38 -37.27
CA ARG A 57 -5.26 48.89 -37.26
C ARG A 57 -4.45 49.46 -36.08
N LEU A 58 -4.66 50.73 -35.72
CA LEU A 58 -3.94 51.39 -34.62
C LEU A 58 -4.29 50.78 -33.25
N CYS A 59 -5.58 50.63 -32.96
CA CYS A 59 -6.05 50.03 -31.71
C CYS A 59 -5.60 48.57 -31.59
N LEU A 60 -5.72 47.79 -32.66
CA LEU A 60 -5.29 46.39 -32.65
C LEU A 60 -3.77 46.24 -32.51
N THR A 61 -2.99 47.11 -33.14
CA THR A 61 -1.52 47.11 -32.98
C THR A 61 -1.14 47.40 -31.52
N ARG A 62 -1.81 48.36 -30.87
CA ARG A 62 -1.59 48.67 -29.44
C ARG A 62 -1.93 47.47 -28.55
N LEU A 63 -3.09 46.85 -28.75
CA LEU A 63 -3.53 45.70 -27.95
C LEU A 63 -2.67 44.45 -28.17
N ILE A 64 -2.27 44.16 -29.42
CA ILE A 64 -1.35 43.06 -29.71
C ILE A 64 0.01 43.30 -29.09
N THR A 65 0.50 44.54 -29.09
CA THR A 65 1.76 44.91 -28.42
C THR A 65 1.66 44.71 -26.90
N LEU A 66 0.53 45.10 -26.31
CA LEU A 66 0.26 44.91 -24.88
C LEU A 66 0.15 43.41 -24.53
N ALA A 67 -0.59 42.64 -25.32
CA ALA A 67 -0.71 41.19 -25.15
C ALA A 67 0.64 40.48 -25.28
N ARG A 68 1.49 40.90 -26.24
CA ARG A 68 2.85 40.39 -26.39
C ARG A 68 3.69 40.66 -25.14
N ARG A 69 3.70 41.92 -24.65
CA ARG A 69 4.43 42.28 -23.42
C ARG A 69 3.94 41.48 -22.21
N ALA A 70 2.64 41.30 -22.05
CA ALA A 70 2.06 40.51 -20.97
C ALA A 70 2.46 39.04 -21.04
N ARG A 71 2.40 38.43 -22.24
CA ARG A 71 2.85 37.05 -22.47
C ARG A 71 4.34 36.89 -22.18
N ASP A 72 5.17 37.79 -22.69
CA ASP A 72 6.63 37.69 -22.52
C ASP A 72 7.01 37.90 -21.03
N ALA A 73 6.29 38.76 -20.31
CA ALA A 73 6.44 38.92 -18.86
C ALA A 73 6.00 37.66 -18.09
N ALA A 74 4.88 37.04 -18.46
CA ALA A 74 4.42 35.78 -17.87
C ALA A 74 5.44 34.66 -18.11
N LEU A 75 5.92 34.48 -19.34
CA LEU A 75 6.97 33.52 -19.67
C LEU A 75 8.27 33.75 -18.87
N THR A 76 8.66 35.01 -18.67
CA THR A 76 9.83 35.34 -17.86
C THR A 76 9.62 34.99 -16.39
N HIS A 77 8.42 35.23 -15.87
CA HIS A 77 8.06 34.89 -14.50
C HIS A 77 8.00 33.37 -14.29
N ASP A 78 7.38 32.64 -15.21
CA ASP A 78 7.28 31.18 -15.16
C ASP A 78 8.66 30.53 -15.28
N ALA A 79 9.53 31.04 -16.16
CA ALA A 79 10.92 30.58 -16.26
C ALA A 79 11.72 30.85 -14.97
N LYS A 80 11.48 31.96 -14.27
CA LYS A 80 12.12 32.24 -12.97
C LYS A 80 11.60 31.28 -11.89
N ARG A 81 10.29 31.04 -11.87
CA ARG A 81 9.68 30.08 -10.94
C ARG A 81 10.23 28.67 -11.16
N ALA A 82 10.21 28.18 -12.40
CA ALA A 82 10.73 26.87 -12.76
C ALA A 82 12.20 26.68 -12.36
N ARG A 83 13.05 27.72 -12.53
CA ARG A 83 14.45 27.68 -12.06
C ARG A 83 14.57 27.60 -10.55
N ALA A 84 13.74 28.33 -9.81
CA ALA A 84 13.74 28.31 -8.35
C ALA A 84 13.25 26.95 -7.82
N GLU A 85 12.18 26.41 -8.40
CA GLU A 85 11.64 25.08 -8.06
C GLU A 85 12.67 23.98 -8.38
N SER A 86 13.28 24.01 -9.56
CA SER A 86 14.36 23.07 -9.93
C SER A 86 15.54 23.17 -8.97
N SER A 87 16.01 24.37 -8.62
CA SER A 87 17.15 24.55 -7.70
C SER A 87 16.83 24.05 -6.28
N ALA A 88 15.62 24.31 -5.80
CA ALA A 88 15.17 23.82 -4.50
C ALA A 88 15.07 22.28 -4.48
N TRP A 89 14.56 21.69 -5.56
CA TRP A 89 14.44 20.25 -5.68
C TRP A 89 15.81 19.55 -5.80
N THR A 90 16.77 20.10 -6.55
CA THR A 90 18.14 19.54 -6.64
C THR A 90 18.77 19.38 -5.27
N LEU A 91 18.60 20.36 -4.38
CA LEU A 91 19.15 20.30 -3.02
C LEU A 91 18.47 19.23 -2.16
N VAL A 92 17.16 19.01 -2.31
CA VAL A 92 16.44 17.92 -1.63
C VAL A 92 16.87 16.55 -2.17
N ARG A 93 17.00 16.43 -3.49
CA ARG A 93 17.49 15.23 -4.18
C ARG A 93 18.90 14.85 -3.73
N GLU A 94 19.84 15.79 -3.71
CA GLU A 94 21.21 15.55 -3.28
C GLU A 94 21.26 15.04 -1.83
N ARG A 95 20.50 15.66 -0.92
CA ARG A 95 20.42 15.20 0.47
C ARG A 95 19.85 13.79 0.59
N HIS A 96 18.82 13.47 -0.19
CA HIS A 96 18.23 12.14 -0.19
C HIS A 96 19.23 11.09 -0.71
N LEU A 97 19.95 11.37 -1.80
CA LEU A 97 21.01 10.50 -2.32
C LEU A 97 22.14 10.31 -1.29
N THR A 98 22.58 11.37 -0.61
CA THR A 98 23.57 11.26 0.47
C THR A 98 23.07 10.35 1.59
N ARG A 99 21.80 10.46 1.99
CA ARG A 99 21.21 9.60 3.03
C ARG A 99 21.19 8.14 2.61
N LEU A 100 20.74 7.83 1.39
CA LEU A 100 20.80 6.46 0.84
C LEU A 100 22.23 5.92 0.88
N GLY A 101 23.19 6.74 0.45
CA GLY A 101 24.62 6.40 0.47
C GLY A 101 25.14 6.10 1.88
N SER A 102 24.79 6.90 2.89
CA SER A 102 25.20 6.67 4.29
C SER A 102 24.63 5.38 4.86
N VAL A 103 23.34 5.09 4.65
CA VAL A 103 22.73 3.85 5.15
C VAL A 103 23.30 2.63 4.41
N ARG A 104 23.55 2.75 3.10
CA ARG A 104 24.21 1.70 2.31
C ARG A 104 25.60 1.38 2.86
N GLN A 105 26.42 2.41 3.12
CA GLN A 105 27.74 2.23 3.72
C GLN A 105 27.67 1.59 5.12
N ALA A 106 26.66 1.94 5.91
CA ALA A 106 26.43 1.28 7.20
C ALA A 106 26.08 -0.20 7.02
N ALA A 107 25.24 -0.55 6.03
CA ALA A 107 24.91 -1.94 5.72
C ALA A 107 26.15 -2.74 5.29
N GLU A 108 26.97 -2.18 4.40
CA GLU A 108 28.24 -2.78 3.96
C GLU A 108 29.18 -3.00 5.15
N ALA A 109 29.32 -2.02 6.05
CA ALA A 109 30.14 -2.15 7.25
C ALA A 109 29.64 -3.22 8.23
N VAL A 110 28.32 -3.34 8.41
CA VAL A 110 27.73 -4.39 9.26
C VAL A 110 27.98 -5.77 8.66
N ALA A 111 27.88 -5.92 7.35
CA ALA A 111 28.23 -7.17 6.66
C ALA A 111 29.70 -7.54 6.89
N GLU A 112 30.63 -6.60 6.69
CA GLU A 112 32.07 -6.82 6.92
C GLU A 112 32.37 -7.22 8.38
N LEU A 113 31.71 -6.59 9.37
CA LEU A 113 31.87 -6.93 10.78
C LEU A 113 31.31 -8.32 11.13
N ALA A 114 30.24 -8.74 10.46
CA ALA A 114 29.66 -10.08 10.64
C ALA A 114 30.59 -11.17 10.09
N GLU A 115 31.25 -10.91 8.96
CA GLU A 115 32.22 -11.83 8.33
C GLU A 115 33.56 -11.89 9.08
N GLY A 116 34.02 -10.76 9.62
CA GLY A 116 35.38 -10.60 10.18
C GLY A 116 35.69 -11.43 11.43
N GLY A 117 34.70 -12.05 12.08
CA GLY A 117 34.88 -12.95 13.23
C GLY A 117 35.32 -12.31 14.55
N ASP A 118 35.93 -11.12 14.50
CA ASP A 118 36.45 -10.35 15.65
C ASP A 118 35.33 -9.68 16.48
N THR A 119 34.12 -9.59 15.95
CA THR A 119 32.96 -9.01 16.62
C THR A 119 32.13 -10.09 17.31
N GLU A 120 31.73 -9.82 18.56
CA GLU A 120 30.85 -10.72 19.33
C GLU A 120 29.50 -10.91 18.61
N PRO A 121 28.97 -12.14 18.49
CA PRO A 121 27.73 -12.41 17.76
C PRO A 121 26.53 -11.60 18.25
N LEU A 122 26.39 -11.42 19.57
CA LEU A 122 25.32 -10.58 20.13
C LEU A 122 25.45 -9.11 19.70
N ARG A 123 26.68 -8.58 19.60
CA ARG A 123 26.93 -7.21 19.14
C ARG A 123 26.62 -7.06 17.65
N VAL A 124 26.93 -8.07 16.84
CA VAL A 124 26.55 -8.12 15.41
C VAL A 124 25.02 -8.14 15.25
N ALA A 125 24.29 -8.87 16.10
CA ALA A 125 22.83 -8.85 16.09
C ALA A 125 22.26 -7.46 16.44
N TRP A 126 22.86 -6.76 17.41
CA TRP A 126 22.46 -5.38 17.74
C TRP A 126 22.73 -4.38 16.61
N LEU A 127 23.88 -4.50 15.94
CA LEU A 127 24.21 -3.70 14.77
C LEU A 127 23.18 -3.89 13.65
N LEU A 128 22.70 -5.11 13.41
CA LEU A 128 21.63 -5.36 12.45
C LEU A 128 20.32 -4.68 12.86
N VAL A 129 19.90 -4.79 14.14
CA VAL A 129 18.67 -4.12 14.62
C VAL A 129 18.75 -2.60 14.44
N ALA A 130 19.90 -2.00 14.75
CA ALA A 130 20.13 -0.58 14.56
C ALA A 130 20.13 -0.18 13.07
N LEU A 131 20.70 -1.03 12.20
CA LEU A 131 20.71 -0.84 10.75
C LEU A 131 19.31 -0.91 10.15
N GLU A 132 18.50 -1.90 10.55
CA GLU A 132 17.09 -2.02 10.12
C GLU A 132 16.29 -0.78 10.50
N SER A 133 16.54 -0.25 11.70
CA SER A 133 15.94 1.03 12.11
C SER A 133 16.42 2.18 11.21
N ALA A 134 17.71 2.30 10.90
CA ALA A 134 18.19 3.35 10.02
C ALA A 134 17.61 3.25 8.59
N TYR A 135 17.47 2.02 8.07
CA TYR A 135 16.84 1.73 6.79
C TYR A 135 15.35 2.10 6.77
N ALA A 136 14.58 1.71 7.79
CA ALA A 136 13.16 2.04 7.89
C ALA A 136 12.86 3.54 8.02
N TRP A 137 13.85 4.34 8.45
CA TRP A 137 13.73 5.79 8.61
C TRP A 137 14.22 6.58 7.38
N VAL A 138 14.61 5.90 6.30
CA VAL A 138 14.85 6.56 5.01
C VAL A 138 13.49 7.01 4.45
N PRO A 139 13.29 8.31 4.19
CA PRO A 139 12.04 8.83 3.65
C PRO A 139 11.85 8.40 2.20
N ASP A 140 10.62 8.43 1.71
CA ASP A 140 10.33 8.18 0.30
C ASP A 140 11.11 9.11 -0.64
N ALA A 141 11.34 8.62 -1.88
CA ALA A 141 12.02 9.39 -2.91
C ALA A 141 11.28 10.73 -3.18
N PRO A 142 11.98 11.87 -3.19
CA PRO A 142 11.34 13.17 -3.36
C PRO A 142 10.75 13.32 -4.77
N GLU A 143 9.47 13.71 -4.87
CA GLU A 143 8.81 13.91 -6.15
C GLU A 143 9.39 15.11 -6.94
N PRO A 144 9.71 14.95 -8.24
CA PRO A 144 10.16 16.05 -9.08
C PRO A 144 9.03 17.04 -9.36
N PRO A 145 9.29 18.37 -9.30
CA PRO A 145 8.31 19.36 -9.71
C PRO A 145 8.02 19.24 -11.21
N ALA A 146 6.86 19.73 -11.66
CA ALA A 146 6.46 19.65 -13.07
C ALA A 146 7.43 20.32 -14.06
N SER A 147 8.37 21.13 -13.57
CA SER A 147 9.44 21.75 -14.34
C SER A 147 10.66 20.85 -14.58
N VAL A 148 10.72 19.67 -13.97
CA VAL A 148 11.81 18.69 -14.04
C VAL A 148 11.27 17.39 -14.61
N ASP A 149 12.08 16.69 -15.42
CA ASP A 149 11.69 15.41 -16.01
C ASP A 149 11.44 14.36 -14.92
N ARG A 150 10.43 13.51 -15.14
CA ARG A 150 9.95 12.55 -14.12
C ARG A 150 10.81 11.29 -13.99
N GLU A 151 11.69 11.02 -14.95
CA GLU A 151 12.52 9.82 -14.96
C GLU A 151 13.90 10.15 -14.41
N GLU A 152 14.11 9.83 -13.14
CA GLU A 152 15.39 10.00 -12.45
C GLU A 152 16.02 8.62 -12.17
N PRO A 153 16.83 8.08 -13.10
CA PRO A 153 17.42 6.75 -12.95
C PRO A 153 18.37 6.66 -11.76
N GLU A 154 19.00 7.77 -11.36
CA GLU A 154 19.98 7.81 -10.25
C GLU A 154 19.33 7.55 -8.88
N LEU A 155 18.13 8.09 -8.62
CA LEU A 155 17.40 7.83 -7.37
C LEU A 155 17.00 6.35 -7.25
N ARG A 156 16.57 5.75 -8.37
CA ARG A 156 16.18 4.33 -8.42
C ARG A 156 17.40 3.41 -8.27
N ASP A 157 18.51 3.76 -8.93
CA ASP A 157 19.76 2.97 -8.87
C ASP A 157 20.34 2.97 -7.46
N GLU A 158 20.38 4.13 -6.77
CA GLU A 158 20.87 4.18 -5.38
C GLU A 158 19.94 3.48 -4.38
N ALA A 159 18.62 3.58 -4.55
CA ALA A 159 17.67 2.80 -3.73
C ALA A 159 17.89 1.29 -3.93
N PHE A 160 18.00 0.84 -5.18
CA PHE A 160 18.28 -0.55 -5.50
C PHE A 160 19.62 -1.06 -4.91
N ARG A 161 20.67 -0.22 -4.92
CA ARG A 161 21.96 -0.55 -4.29
C ARG A 161 21.87 -0.67 -2.78
N LEU A 162 21.09 0.19 -2.13
CA LEU A 162 20.81 0.09 -0.71
C LEU A 162 20.10 -1.22 -0.38
N ASP A 163 19.07 -1.59 -1.15
CA ASP A 163 18.34 -2.86 -0.95
C ASP A 163 19.27 -4.06 -1.05
N LEU A 164 20.16 -4.07 -2.04
CA LEU A 164 21.16 -5.13 -2.21
C LEU A 164 22.12 -5.21 -1.01
N ALA A 165 22.62 -4.06 -0.53
CA ALA A 165 23.49 -4.01 0.63
C ALA A 165 22.79 -4.50 1.91
N MET A 166 21.50 -4.20 2.08
CA MET A 166 20.69 -4.70 3.20
C MET A 166 20.51 -6.21 3.15
N ILE A 167 20.28 -6.79 1.96
CA ILE A 167 20.23 -8.25 1.79
C ILE A 167 21.56 -8.88 2.19
N THR A 168 22.68 -8.35 1.70
CA THR A 168 24.02 -8.86 2.03
C THR A 168 24.31 -8.77 3.54
N ALA A 169 23.95 -7.65 4.19
CA ALA A 169 24.12 -7.51 5.63
C ALA A 169 23.28 -8.54 6.41
N ARG A 170 22.02 -8.74 6.04
CA ARG A 170 21.14 -9.74 6.66
C ARG A 170 21.69 -11.15 6.51
N GLU A 171 22.15 -11.51 5.31
CA GLU A 171 22.73 -12.83 5.03
C GLU A 171 23.99 -13.08 5.86
N ALA A 172 24.94 -12.14 5.87
CA ALA A 172 26.19 -12.28 6.63
C ALA A 172 25.94 -12.41 8.14
N VAL A 173 25.02 -11.59 8.69
CA VAL A 173 24.63 -11.66 10.11
C VAL A 173 23.93 -12.98 10.42
N ALA A 174 23.01 -13.43 9.56
CA ALA A 174 22.29 -14.69 9.73
C ALA A 174 23.24 -15.90 9.70
N GLU A 175 24.20 -15.93 8.78
CA GLU A 175 25.23 -16.98 8.72
C GLU A 175 26.09 -16.98 9.99
N ARG A 176 26.53 -15.80 10.44
CA ARG A 176 27.33 -15.63 11.66
C ARG A 176 26.59 -16.13 12.91
N LEU A 177 25.33 -15.76 13.07
CA LEU A 177 24.51 -16.19 14.21
C LEU A 177 24.16 -17.68 14.14
N THR A 178 23.89 -18.20 12.95
CA THR A 178 23.65 -19.65 12.74
C THR A 178 24.89 -20.45 13.11
N TYR A 179 26.07 -20.02 12.68
CA TYR A 179 27.34 -20.63 13.05
C TYR A 179 27.56 -20.61 14.57
N HIS A 180 27.28 -19.49 15.23
CA HIS A 180 27.41 -19.39 16.68
C HIS A 180 26.41 -20.31 17.41
N LEU A 181 25.13 -20.32 17.01
CA LEU A 181 24.12 -21.20 17.59
C LEU A 181 24.46 -22.68 17.41
N LEU A 182 24.92 -23.10 16.23
CA LEU A 182 25.27 -24.51 15.98
C LEU A 182 26.51 -24.95 16.77
N ASN A 183 27.47 -24.06 17.03
CA ASN A 183 28.71 -24.41 17.72
C ASN A 183 28.63 -24.23 19.24
N GLU A 184 27.81 -23.31 19.77
CA GLU A 184 27.58 -23.17 21.21
C GLU A 184 26.44 -24.06 21.74
N ALA A 185 25.52 -24.50 20.89
CA ALA A 185 24.51 -25.49 21.26
C ALA A 185 25.04 -26.94 21.23
N GLN A 186 26.30 -27.19 20.87
CA GLN A 186 26.92 -28.50 21.09
C GLN A 186 27.51 -28.57 22.51
N PRO A 187 26.93 -29.37 23.42
CA PRO A 187 27.57 -29.64 24.71
C PRO A 187 28.88 -30.39 24.49
N GLU A 188 29.89 -30.13 25.33
CA GLU A 188 31.19 -30.83 25.29
C GLU A 188 31.05 -32.35 25.45
N GLU A 189 29.92 -32.84 25.99
CA GLU A 189 29.55 -34.25 26.07
C GLU A 189 28.07 -34.45 25.66
N PRO A 190 27.77 -35.28 24.63
CA PRO A 190 26.42 -35.51 24.16
C PRO A 190 25.74 -36.63 24.98
N GLU A 191 25.42 -36.39 26.24
CA GLU A 191 24.53 -37.26 27.02
C GLU A 191 23.23 -36.52 27.36
N MET A 192 22.14 -37.00 26.75
CA MET A 192 20.74 -36.93 27.20
C MET A 192 20.37 -35.70 28.05
N CYS A 193 19.93 -34.63 27.40
CA CYS A 193 19.35 -33.49 28.12
C CYS A 193 17.95 -33.88 28.60
N ASP A 194 17.81 -34.05 29.92
CA ASP A 194 16.53 -34.08 30.61
C ASP A 194 15.87 -32.70 30.48
N GLU A 195 14.67 -32.69 29.90
CA GLU A 195 13.61 -31.68 29.98
C GLU A 195 14.02 -30.20 30.21
N PHE A 196 13.85 -29.37 29.18
CA PHE A 196 13.83 -27.91 29.28
C PHE A 196 12.61 -27.44 30.11
N GLU A 197 12.68 -27.59 31.44
CA GLU A 197 11.81 -26.88 32.36
C GLU A 197 12.45 -25.53 32.70
N CYS A 198 11.79 -24.44 32.31
CA CYS A 198 12.09 -23.13 32.85
C CYS A 198 11.99 -23.20 34.39
N PRO A 199 13.01 -22.76 35.15
CA PRO A 199 12.93 -22.81 36.60
C PRO A 199 11.74 -22.00 37.13
N ASP A 200 11.07 -22.55 38.14
CA ASP A 200 9.95 -21.91 38.84
C ASP A 200 10.38 -20.52 39.36
N GLY A 201 9.96 -19.48 38.65
CA GLY A 201 10.35 -18.09 38.90
C GLY A 201 10.83 -17.31 37.67
N CYS A 202 11.00 -17.96 36.51
CA CYS A 202 11.22 -17.26 35.25
C CYS A 202 9.95 -16.48 34.86
N SER A 203 9.94 -15.17 35.05
CA SER A 203 8.76 -14.33 34.76
C SER A 203 8.54 -14.07 33.27
N GLY A 204 9.31 -14.70 32.36
CA GLY A 204 9.19 -14.54 30.91
C GLY A 204 9.29 -13.09 30.40
N ARG A 205 9.68 -12.15 31.26
CA ARG A 205 9.79 -10.73 30.94
C ARG A 205 11.15 -10.44 30.35
N HIS A 206 11.25 -10.58 29.04
CA HIS A 206 12.25 -9.89 28.24
C HIS A 206 11.70 -8.48 27.92
N ASP A 207 11.60 -7.63 28.95
CA ASP A 207 11.13 -6.25 28.78
C ASP A 207 12.16 -5.49 27.93
N SER A 208 11.94 -5.33 26.62
CA SER A 208 12.76 -4.55 25.68
C SER A 208 12.52 -3.04 25.78
N THR A 209 12.11 -2.56 26.97
CA THR A 209 11.71 -1.15 27.22
C THR A 209 12.87 -0.16 27.26
N HIS A 210 14.10 -0.62 27.01
CA HIS A 210 15.33 0.17 26.98
C HIS A 210 15.95 0.24 25.57
N ILE A 211 15.29 -0.30 24.54
CA ILE A 211 15.73 -0.18 23.15
C ILE A 211 15.30 1.20 22.63
N ASP A 212 16.17 2.19 22.81
CA ASP A 212 16.05 3.50 22.15
C ASP A 212 16.78 3.43 20.79
N CYS A 213 16.23 2.63 19.86
CA CYS A 213 16.78 2.51 18.51
C CYS A 213 16.35 3.71 17.66
N GLY A 214 16.97 4.87 17.92
CA GLY A 214 16.85 6.02 17.05
C GLY A 214 17.55 5.78 15.69
N PRO A 215 17.22 6.56 14.64
CA PRO A 215 17.83 6.45 13.30
C PRO A 215 19.35 6.65 13.28
N ALA A 216 19.93 7.11 14.40
CA ALA A 216 21.34 7.38 14.61
C ALA A 216 22.13 6.19 15.18
N ALA A 217 21.47 5.25 15.86
CA ALA A 217 22.12 4.30 16.75
C ALA A 217 23.18 3.43 16.06
N VAL A 218 22.95 3.06 14.80
CA VAL A 218 23.92 2.26 14.03
C VAL A 218 25.21 3.02 13.75
N PHE A 219 25.14 4.34 13.53
CA PHE A 219 26.32 5.15 13.23
C PHE A 219 27.19 5.34 14.47
N ASP A 220 26.55 5.52 15.63
CA ASP A 220 27.25 5.60 16.91
C ASP A 220 27.93 4.26 17.24
N ASP A 221 27.23 3.14 17.05
CA ASP A 221 27.78 1.80 17.28
C ASP A 221 28.93 1.47 16.30
N LEU A 222 28.82 1.82 15.01
CA LEU A 222 29.89 1.63 14.03
C LEU A 222 31.15 2.44 14.38
N ALA A 223 30.97 3.66 14.89
CA ALA A 223 32.07 4.51 15.31
C ALA A 223 32.86 3.90 16.49
N GLU A 224 32.21 3.17 17.40
CA GLU A 224 32.89 2.42 18.47
C GLU A 224 33.79 1.30 17.92
N HIS A 225 33.47 0.77 16.74
CA HIS A 225 34.28 -0.21 16.01
C HIS A 225 35.33 0.44 15.09
N GLY A 226 35.51 1.76 15.16
CA GLY A 226 36.48 2.50 14.36
C GLY A 226 36.05 2.73 12.90
N ILE A 227 34.79 2.42 12.57
CA ILE A 227 34.22 2.64 11.25
C ILE A 227 33.45 3.96 11.27
N ASN A 228 33.94 4.95 10.53
CA ASN A 228 33.31 6.27 10.50
C ASN A 228 32.45 6.42 9.24
N VAL A 229 31.13 6.32 9.43
CA VAL A 229 30.13 6.59 8.39
C VAL A 229 29.44 7.92 8.72
N GLU A 230 29.34 8.80 7.73
CA GLU A 230 28.73 10.12 7.94
C GLU A 230 27.23 9.97 8.25
N GLN A 231 26.85 10.42 9.44
CA GLN A 231 25.45 10.38 9.89
C GLN A 231 24.59 11.30 9.00
N PRO A 232 23.43 10.84 8.51
CA PRO A 232 22.52 11.68 7.75
C PRO A 232 22.05 12.87 8.59
N GLU A 233 22.06 14.09 8.01
CA GLU A 233 21.50 15.26 8.70
C GLU A 233 20.03 14.99 9.09
N PRO A 234 19.61 15.29 10.33
CA PRO A 234 18.22 15.19 10.72
C PRO A 234 17.37 16.12 9.85
N GLU A 235 16.19 15.65 9.46
CA GLU A 235 15.29 16.44 8.63
C GLU A 235 15.00 17.77 9.35
N PRO A 236 15.09 18.94 8.68
CA PRO A 236 14.60 20.17 9.28
C PRO A 236 13.13 19.95 9.59
N LEU A 237 12.76 19.98 10.87
CA LEU A 237 11.36 19.98 11.28
C LEU A 237 10.66 21.06 10.45
N ALA A 238 9.83 20.63 9.50
CA ALA A 238 9.00 21.54 8.73
C ALA A 238 8.27 22.43 9.76
N PRO A 239 8.06 23.74 9.52
CA PRO A 239 7.41 24.62 10.46
C PRO A 239 5.91 24.26 10.55
N ARG A 240 5.60 23.17 11.24
CA ARG A 240 4.27 22.76 11.70
C ARG A 240 4.21 23.11 13.17
N GLY A 241 3.97 24.38 13.47
CA GLY A 241 3.97 24.83 14.86
C GLY A 241 3.67 26.31 15.07
N ALA A 242 2.69 26.90 14.38
CA ALA A 242 2.18 28.23 14.74
C ALA A 242 0.77 28.58 14.20
N THR A 243 -0.06 27.60 13.82
CA THR A 243 -1.42 27.87 13.28
C THR A 243 -2.53 27.05 13.92
N LEU A 244 -2.32 26.62 15.17
CA LEU A 244 -3.33 25.88 15.95
C LEU A 244 -4.28 26.76 16.78
N LEU A 245 -4.31 28.08 16.56
CA LEU A 245 -5.28 28.95 17.20
C LEU A 245 -5.83 29.96 16.18
N GLY A 246 -6.94 29.57 15.55
CA GLY A 246 -7.80 30.48 14.81
C GLY A 246 -7.69 30.39 13.29
N ARG A 247 -8.39 29.43 12.68
CA ARG A 247 -9.03 29.69 11.39
C ARG A 247 -10.40 29.00 11.30
N PRO A 248 -11.39 29.68 10.69
CA PRO A 248 -12.75 29.19 10.56
C PRO A 248 -12.81 28.04 9.56
N GLU A 249 -13.79 27.16 9.78
CA GLU A 249 -14.42 26.22 8.83
C GLU A 249 -13.93 26.44 7.39
N ALA A 250 -12.86 25.72 7.04
CA ALA A 250 -12.39 25.62 5.66
C ALA A 250 -13.06 24.40 5.04
N GLU A 251 -13.87 24.68 4.02
CA GLU A 251 -14.50 23.78 3.07
C GLU A 251 -13.92 22.36 3.06
N VAL A 252 -14.76 21.44 3.55
CA VAL A 252 -14.65 20.00 3.29
C VAL A 252 -14.54 19.82 1.78
N LYS A 253 -13.35 19.50 1.29
CA LYS A 253 -13.22 18.84 -0.01
C LYS A 253 -13.93 17.50 0.15
N HIS A 254 -15.16 17.42 -0.35
CA HIS A 254 -15.85 16.16 -0.52
C HIS A 254 -14.99 15.26 -1.42
N SER A 255 -14.47 14.19 -0.83
CA SER A 255 -13.92 13.07 -1.60
C SER A 255 -15.04 12.47 -2.48
N PRO A 256 -14.73 11.93 -3.66
CA PRO A 256 -15.74 11.50 -4.63
C PRO A 256 -16.41 10.16 -4.29
N LEU A 257 -16.11 9.57 -3.13
CA LEU A 257 -16.64 8.27 -2.73
C LEU A 257 -17.89 8.48 -1.86
N PRO A 258 -18.96 7.67 -2.03
CA PRO A 258 -20.15 7.75 -1.19
C PRO A 258 -19.77 7.57 0.29
N ASP A 259 -20.61 8.03 1.20
CA ASP A 259 -20.41 7.91 2.66
C ASP A 259 -20.46 6.42 3.08
N ILE A 260 -19.34 5.71 2.85
CA ILE A 260 -19.17 4.27 3.02
C ILE A 260 -19.42 3.90 4.48
N GLU A 261 -19.08 4.78 5.43
CA GLU A 261 -19.19 4.52 6.86
C GLU A 261 -20.66 4.37 7.29
N GLU A 262 -21.55 5.25 6.84
CA GLU A 262 -22.98 5.20 7.20
C GLU A 262 -23.71 4.03 6.51
N GLN A 263 -23.41 3.76 5.24
CA GLN A 263 -24.07 2.68 4.49
C GLN A 263 -23.55 1.28 4.86
N ALA A 264 -22.24 1.12 5.04
CA ALA A 264 -21.66 -0.18 5.42
C ALA A 264 -22.16 -0.62 6.80
N THR A 265 -22.28 0.31 7.75
CA THR A 265 -22.74 0.00 9.10
C THR A 265 -24.15 -0.60 9.13
N VAL A 266 -25.08 -0.01 8.35
CA VAL A 266 -26.46 -0.52 8.23
C VAL A 266 -26.48 -1.92 7.64
N VAL A 267 -25.71 -2.15 6.55
CA VAL A 267 -25.64 -3.45 5.90
C VAL A 267 -25.06 -4.50 6.85
N LEU A 268 -23.93 -4.21 7.50
CA LEU A 268 -23.25 -5.13 8.41
C LEU A 268 -24.13 -5.55 9.59
N THR A 269 -24.85 -4.59 10.17
CA THR A 269 -25.79 -4.87 11.27
C THR A 269 -26.89 -5.84 10.85
N GLN A 270 -27.39 -5.75 9.62
CA GLN A 270 -28.40 -6.67 9.08
C GLN A 270 -27.89 -8.12 9.00
N PHE A 271 -26.58 -8.31 8.82
CA PHE A 271 -25.93 -9.63 8.81
C PHE A 271 -25.40 -10.06 10.19
N GLY A 272 -25.78 -9.36 11.26
CA GLY A 272 -25.43 -9.70 12.63
C GLY A 272 -23.98 -9.35 13.00
N ILE A 273 -23.34 -8.44 12.28
CA ILE A 273 -22.02 -7.90 12.61
C ILE A 273 -22.23 -6.63 13.41
N ASP A 274 -21.82 -6.65 14.68
CA ASP A 274 -21.71 -5.47 15.52
C ASP A 274 -20.48 -4.67 15.09
N THR A 275 -20.69 -3.51 14.47
CA THR A 275 -19.60 -2.65 14.00
C THR A 275 -18.93 -1.87 15.13
N ASP A 276 -19.53 -1.82 16.31
CA ASP A 276 -18.96 -1.17 17.49
C ASP A 276 -18.01 -2.12 18.25
N ASP A 277 -18.22 -3.44 18.11
CA ASP A 277 -17.25 -4.46 18.52
C ASP A 277 -16.12 -4.57 17.49
N THR A 278 -14.97 -4.00 17.85
CA THR A 278 -13.77 -4.00 17.00
C THR A 278 -13.28 -5.42 16.69
N GLY A 279 -13.40 -6.37 17.62
CA GLY A 279 -12.97 -7.74 17.41
C GLY A 279 -13.86 -8.47 16.39
N VAL A 280 -15.17 -8.23 16.44
CA VAL A 280 -16.13 -8.78 15.47
C VAL A 280 -15.93 -8.16 14.10
N LEU A 281 -15.77 -6.83 14.02
CA LEU A 281 -15.52 -6.11 12.77
C LEU A 281 -14.22 -6.56 12.10
N VAL A 282 -13.12 -6.68 12.85
CA VAL A 282 -11.84 -7.17 12.33
C VAL A 282 -11.94 -8.61 11.84
N SER A 283 -12.69 -9.47 12.55
CA SER A 283 -12.88 -10.86 12.11
C SER A 283 -13.66 -10.93 10.80
N ALA A 284 -14.74 -10.15 10.64
CA ALA A 284 -15.47 -10.06 9.38
C ALA A 284 -14.63 -9.46 8.25
N ALA A 285 -13.83 -8.42 8.54
CA ALA A 285 -12.91 -7.82 7.58
C ALA A 285 -11.83 -8.80 7.11
N ALA A 286 -11.31 -9.65 8.00
CA ALA A 286 -10.34 -10.68 7.64
C ALA A 286 -10.92 -11.70 6.66
N VAL A 287 -12.17 -12.15 6.89
CA VAL A 287 -12.89 -13.02 5.96
C VAL A 287 -13.07 -12.33 4.60
N GLY A 288 -13.44 -11.04 4.61
CA GLY A 288 -13.60 -10.26 3.39
C GLY A 288 -12.31 -10.05 2.61
N LEU A 289 -11.19 -9.84 3.31
CA LEU A 289 -9.87 -9.74 2.68
C LEU A 289 -9.49 -11.05 2.00
N VAL A 290 -9.67 -12.19 2.66
CA VAL A 290 -9.42 -13.51 2.05
C VAL A 290 -10.36 -13.76 0.86
N ALA A 291 -11.64 -13.41 1.00
CA ALA A 291 -12.62 -13.57 -0.07
C ALA A 291 -12.23 -12.78 -1.33
N ASP A 292 -11.82 -11.52 -1.17
CA ASP A 292 -11.52 -10.63 -2.30
C ASP A 292 -10.12 -10.79 -2.89
N ALA A 293 -9.12 -11.03 -2.04
CA ALA A 293 -7.73 -11.07 -2.44
C ALA A 293 -7.27 -12.45 -2.86
N TRP A 294 -7.84 -13.51 -2.26
CA TRP A 294 -7.35 -14.87 -2.45
C TRP A 294 -8.37 -15.81 -3.10
N ARG A 295 -9.65 -15.77 -2.66
CA ARG A 295 -10.68 -16.68 -3.20
C ARG A 295 -11.20 -16.26 -4.57
N GLU A 296 -11.45 -14.98 -4.77
CA GLU A 296 -12.00 -14.45 -6.02
C GLU A 296 -10.89 -14.24 -7.05
N GLY A 297 -11.12 -14.61 -8.32
CA GLY A 297 -10.22 -14.29 -9.43
C GLY A 297 -9.41 -15.50 -9.90
N PRO A 298 -8.06 -15.42 -10.02
CA PRO A 298 -7.27 -16.46 -10.69
C PRO A 298 -7.25 -17.82 -9.98
N LEU A 299 -7.72 -17.92 -8.73
CA LEU A 299 -7.81 -19.19 -7.99
C LEU A 299 -8.71 -20.21 -8.70
N ASP A 300 -9.79 -19.76 -9.34
CA ASP A 300 -10.71 -20.67 -10.04
C ASP A 300 -10.02 -21.43 -11.17
N ALA A 301 -9.09 -20.76 -11.87
CA ALA A 301 -8.29 -21.39 -12.92
C ALA A 301 -7.24 -22.36 -12.34
N ILE A 302 -6.65 -22.04 -11.19
CA ILE A 302 -5.71 -22.92 -10.47
C ILE A 302 -6.43 -24.16 -9.95
N HIS A 303 -7.62 -24.01 -9.39
CA HIS A 303 -8.46 -25.11 -8.92
C HIS A 303 -8.88 -26.03 -10.07
N ALA A 304 -9.21 -25.47 -11.23
CA ALA A 304 -9.62 -26.26 -12.39
C ALA A 304 -8.47 -26.99 -13.11
N ALA A 305 -7.21 -26.77 -12.73
CA ALA A 305 -6.06 -27.44 -13.33
C ALA A 305 -5.97 -28.93 -12.94
N ASP A 306 -5.36 -29.76 -13.79
CA ASP A 306 -5.23 -31.21 -13.55
C ASP A 306 -4.43 -31.54 -12.27
N ASP A 307 -3.50 -30.66 -11.90
CA ASP A 307 -2.68 -30.69 -10.69
C ASP A 307 -3.09 -29.59 -9.68
N GLY A 308 -4.30 -29.07 -9.83
CA GLY A 308 -4.90 -28.08 -8.94
C GLY A 308 -5.17 -28.64 -7.53
N PRO A 309 -5.33 -27.74 -6.54
CA PRO A 309 -5.66 -28.13 -5.19
C PRO A 309 -7.11 -28.63 -5.11
N ASN A 310 -7.38 -29.58 -4.21
CA ASN A 310 -8.77 -30.00 -3.95
C ASN A 310 -9.53 -29.00 -3.06
N ASP A 311 -10.85 -29.17 -2.96
CA ASP A 311 -11.72 -28.30 -2.16
C ASP A 311 -11.30 -28.24 -0.67
N GLY A 312 -10.81 -29.35 -0.12
CA GLY A 312 -10.32 -29.43 1.25
C GLY A 312 -9.04 -28.63 1.49
N GLU A 313 -8.10 -28.66 0.54
CA GLU A 313 -6.88 -27.86 0.56
C GLU A 313 -7.21 -26.37 0.49
N ILE A 314 -8.13 -26.01 -0.40
CA ILE A 314 -8.61 -24.63 -0.53
C ILE A 314 -9.32 -24.16 0.75
N PHE A 315 -10.12 -25.02 1.38
CA PHE A 315 -10.78 -24.72 2.66
C PHE A 315 -9.74 -24.48 3.76
N ALA A 316 -8.79 -25.41 3.93
CA ALA A 316 -7.78 -25.33 4.96
C ALA A 316 -6.94 -24.06 4.80
N GLN A 317 -6.51 -23.76 3.57
CA GLN A 317 -5.74 -22.55 3.27
C GLN A 317 -6.55 -21.28 3.53
N SER A 318 -7.86 -21.26 3.23
CA SER A 318 -8.73 -20.12 3.55
C SER A 318 -8.76 -19.82 5.06
N VAL A 319 -8.77 -20.85 5.90
CA VAL A 319 -8.78 -20.71 7.36
C VAL A 319 -7.45 -20.19 7.90
N ASP A 320 -6.32 -20.71 7.40
CA ASP A 320 -4.99 -20.20 7.77
C ASP A 320 -4.84 -18.73 7.36
N LEU A 321 -5.20 -18.40 6.12
CA LEU A 321 -5.16 -17.05 5.60
C LEU A 321 -6.10 -16.10 6.34
N TYR A 322 -7.26 -16.57 6.82
CA TYR A 322 -8.12 -15.79 7.70
C TYR A 322 -7.41 -15.39 8.99
N ARG A 323 -6.68 -16.32 9.65
CA ARG A 323 -5.95 -16.00 10.88
C ARG A 323 -4.86 -14.97 10.63
N ARG A 324 -4.13 -15.12 9.52
CA ARG A 324 -3.07 -14.19 9.11
C ARG A 324 -3.61 -12.82 8.73
N ALA A 325 -4.71 -12.78 7.96
CA ALA A 325 -5.42 -11.55 7.64
C ALA A 325 -5.90 -10.85 8.91
N ARG A 326 -6.49 -11.58 9.85
CA ARG A 326 -6.94 -11.03 11.15
C ARG A 326 -5.76 -10.45 11.93
N ALA A 327 -4.65 -11.16 12.04
CA ALA A 327 -3.45 -10.68 12.71
C ALA A 327 -2.89 -9.41 12.05
N ALA A 328 -2.79 -9.39 10.71
CA ALA A 328 -2.31 -8.24 9.95
C ALA A 328 -3.24 -7.03 10.09
N LEU A 329 -4.56 -7.23 10.05
CA LEU A 329 -5.54 -6.15 10.22
C LEU A 329 -5.53 -5.56 11.63
N VAL A 330 -5.34 -6.38 12.67
CA VAL A 330 -5.13 -5.87 14.04
C VAL A 330 -3.84 -5.05 14.11
N ALA A 331 -2.74 -5.59 13.60
CA ALA A 331 -1.44 -4.92 13.66
C ALA A 331 -1.43 -3.62 12.83
N ALA A 332 -2.21 -3.54 11.75
CA ALA A 332 -2.34 -2.34 10.93
C ALA A 332 -3.02 -1.16 11.65
N GLN A 333 -3.67 -1.39 12.80
CA GLN A 333 -4.25 -0.32 13.61
C GLN A 333 -3.18 0.64 14.13
N ASP A 334 -2.06 0.08 14.62
CA ASP A 334 -0.97 0.84 15.24
C ASP A 334 0.27 0.93 14.34
N GLY A 335 0.52 -0.11 13.52
CA GLY A 335 1.67 -0.22 12.62
C GLY A 335 1.45 0.33 11.21
N GLY A 336 0.23 0.79 10.90
CA GLY A 336 -0.12 1.30 9.57
C GLY A 336 -0.49 0.20 8.55
N PRO A 337 -1.07 0.58 7.41
CA PRO A 337 -1.58 -0.36 6.41
C PRO A 337 -0.51 -1.24 5.75
N GLU A 338 0.77 -0.85 5.81
CA GLU A 338 1.91 -1.58 5.24
C GLU A 338 2.09 -2.96 5.89
N VAL A 339 1.61 -3.15 7.13
CA VAL A 339 1.64 -4.45 7.82
C VAL A 339 0.83 -5.53 7.08
N LEU A 340 -0.09 -5.14 6.20
CA LEU A 340 -0.82 -6.08 5.34
C LEU A 340 0.08 -6.83 4.35
N LEU A 341 1.31 -6.36 4.09
CA LEU A 341 2.28 -7.09 3.28
C LEU A 341 2.68 -8.43 3.90
N ALA A 342 2.59 -8.59 5.22
CA ALA A 342 2.81 -9.87 5.88
C ALA A 342 1.75 -10.92 5.48
N PHE A 343 0.53 -10.48 5.15
CA PHE A 343 -0.49 -11.36 4.57
C PHE A 343 -0.16 -11.72 3.12
N VAL A 344 0.25 -10.74 2.29
CA VAL A 344 0.65 -10.97 0.88
C VAL A 344 1.78 -12.00 0.81
N ALA A 345 2.84 -11.81 1.62
CA ALA A 345 4.02 -12.66 1.65
C ALA A 345 3.70 -14.16 1.84
N VAL A 346 2.55 -14.48 2.44
CA VAL A 346 2.09 -15.85 2.64
C VAL A 346 1.06 -16.25 1.58
N ALA A 347 0.08 -15.37 1.34
CA ALA A 347 -1.02 -15.64 0.42
C ALA A 347 -0.55 -15.86 -1.02
N SER A 348 0.58 -15.25 -1.39
CA SER A 348 1.20 -15.33 -2.71
C SER A 348 2.51 -16.11 -2.74
N ASP A 349 2.86 -16.83 -1.66
CA ASP A 349 4.09 -17.62 -1.61
C ASP A 349 4.00 -18.82 -2.55
N LEU A 350 4.96 -18.92 -3.48
CA LEU A 350 4.99 -19.98 -4.48
C LEU A 350 5.48 -21.32 -3.93
N ASP A 351 6.35 -21.28 -2.92
CA ASP A 351 7.04 -22.44 -2.37
C ASP A 351 6.40 -22.97 -1.09
N LEU A 352 5.60 -22.15 -0.40
CA LEU A 352 4.93 -22.54 0.84
C LEU A 352 3.84 -23.60 0.59
N PRO A 353 3.93 -24.79 1.23
CA PRO A 353 2.85 -25.75 1.22
C PRO A 353 1.61 -25.19 1.90
N TRP A 354 0.44 -25.48 1.33
CA TRP A 354 -0.83 -25.04 1.89
C TRP A 354 -1.16 -25.73 3.22
N ALA A 355 -2.04 -25.08 3.99
CA ALA A 355 -2.48 -25.55 5.29
C ALA A 355 -3.24 -26.88 5.22
N GLY A 356 -3.52 -27.48 6.39
CA GLY A 356 -4.23 -28.75 6.49
C GLY A 356 -3.39 -29.97 6.11
N GLY A 357 -2.06 -29.86 6.21
CA GLY A 357 -1.14 -30.95 5.86
C GLY A 357 -1.04 -31.21 4.35
N SER A 358 -1.48 -30.25 3.53
CA SER A 358 -1.41 -30.32 2.08
C SER A 358 0.04 -30.36 1.59
N ARG A 359 0.25 -30.99 0.43
CA ARG A 359 1.52 -30.92 -0.32
C ARG A 359 1.46 -29.94 -1.49
N PHE A 360 0.29 -29.37 -1.76
CA PHE A 360 0.09 -28.39 -2.80
C PHE A 360 0.83 -27.09 -2.44
N ALA A 361 1.49 -26.51 -3.42
CA ALA A 361 2.14 -25.20 -3.34
C ALA A 361 1.95 -24.52 -4.70
N LEU A 362 1.77 -23.19 -4.73
CA LEU A 362 1.39 -22.48 -5.97
C LEU A 362 2.36 -22.72 -7.14
N ARG A 363 3.64 -22.95 -6.88
CA ARG A 363 4.65 -23.29 -7.91
C ARG A 363 4.32 -24.53 -8.74
N THR A 364 3.47 -25.44 -8.24
CA THR A 364 3.11 -26.65 -8.98
C THR A 364 2.29 -26.32 -10.21
N VAL A 365 1.61 -25.16 -10.24
CA VAL A 365 0.72 -24.74 -11.33
C VAL A 365 1.33 -23.52 -12.04
N SER A 366 2.08 -23.74 -13.13
CA SER A 366 3.00 -22.74 -13.68
C SER A 366 2.37 -21.63 -14.53
N GLU A 367 1.17 -21.83 -15.10
CA GLU A 367 0.63 -20.90 -16.11
C GLU A 367 -0.14 -19.70 -15.51
N SER A 368 -0.65 -19.82 -14.28
CA SER A 368 -1.52 -18.81 -13.63
C SER A 368 -0.94 -18.21 -12.34
N ALA A 369 0.23 -18.69 -11.86
CA ALA A 369 0.82 -18.26 -10.61
C ALA A 369 1.18 -16.75 -10.59
N ALA A 370 1.73 -16.21 -11.67
CA ALA A 370 2.09 -14.79 -11.73
C ALA A 370 0.87 -13.86 -11.71
N GLU A 371 -0.19 -14.23 -12.43
CA GLU A 371 -1.47 -13.50 -12.41
C GLU A 371 -2.12 -13.56 -11.02
N PHE A 372 -2.04 -14.71 -10.37
CA PHE A 372 -2.53 -14.90 -9.01
C PHE A 372 -1.79 -14.04 -7.98
N VAL A 373 -0.45 -14.02 -8.02
CA VAL A 373 0.38 -13.19 -7.15
C VAL A 373 0.05 -11.71 -7.33
N GLN A 374 -0.03 -11.24 -8.59
CA GLN A 374 -0.38 -9.85 -8.87
C GLN A 374 -1.79 -9.50 -8.37
N HIS A 375 -2.76 -10.41 -8.54
CA HIS A 375 -4.12 -10.19 -8.06
C HIS A 375 -4.18 -10.08 -6.53
N VAL A 376 -3.48 -10.96 -5.80
CA VAL A 376 -3.38 -10.86 -4.33
C VAL A 376 -2.79 -9.51 -3.93
N ASP A 377 -1.70 -9.10 -4.56
CA ASP A 377 -1.01 -7.83 -4.29
C ASP A 377 -1.93 -6.63 -4.55
N ASP A 378 -2.54 -6.55 -5.74
CA ASP A 378 -3.46 -5.46 -6.13
C ASP A 378 -4.64 -5.30 -5.15
N ARG A 379 -5.22 -6.43 -4.72
CA ARG A 379 -6.38 -6.43 -3.82
C ARG A 379 -5.97 -6.04 -2.40
N VAL A 380 -4.80 -6.44 -1.93
CA VAL A 380 -4.29 -6.01 -0.62
C VAL A 380 -3.88 -4.55 -0.66
N TRP A 381 -3.18 -4.11 -1.70
CA TRP A 381 -2.82 -2.72 -1.96
C TRP A 381 -4.05 -1.80 -1.93
N PHE A 382 -5.15 -2.19 -2.58
CA PHE A 382 -6.40 -1.43 -2.51
C PHE A 382 -6.93 -1.26 -1.08
N THR A 383 -6.81 -2.30 -0.24
CA THR A 383 -7.18 -2.19 1.20
C THR A 383 -6.28 -1.21 1.92
N ALA A 384 -4.97 -1.28 1.66
CA ALA A 384 -3.98 -0.43 2.26
C ALA A 384 -4.21 1.04 1.89
N GLU A 385 -4.50 1.35 0.62
CA GLU A 385 -4.86 2.70 0.20
C GLU A 385 -6.14 3.19 0.87
N LEU A 386 -7.17 2.36 0.97
CA LEU A 386 -8.41 2.74 1.64
C LEU A 386 -8.17 3.09 3.11
N MET A 387 -7.34 2.31 3.80
CA MET A 387 -6.92 2.59 5.17
C MET A 387 -6.07 3.86 5.27
N ARG A 388 -5.20 4.13 4.29
CA ARG A 388 -4.34 5.33 4.26
C ARG A 388 -5.14 6.61 4.03
N GLU A 389 -6.07 6.58 3.09
CA GLU A 389 -6.85 7.75 2.68
C GLU A 389 -8.02 8.04 3.63
N GLN A 390 -8.67 7.01 4.17
CA GLN A 390 -9.94 7.13 4.89
C GLN A 390 -9.90 6.56 6.32
N GLY A 391 -8.75 6.02 6.73
CA GLY A 391 -8.54 5.48 8.06
C GLY A 391 -8.82 3.98 8.16
N TRP A 392 -8.15 3.36 9.13
CA TRP A 392 -8.21 1.93 9.41
C TRP A 392 -9.63 1.37 9.49
N ARG A 393 -10.52 2.05 10.24
CA ARG A 393 -11.91 1.62 10.43
C ARG A 393 -12.69 1.53 9.12
N VAL A 394 -12.51 2.48 8.19
CA VAL A 394 -13.16 2.46 6.88
C VAL A 394 -12.67 1.29 6.04
N GLY A 395 -11.37 1.00 6.10
CA GLY A 395 -10.79 -0.21 5.49
C GLY A 395 -11.44 -1.50 5.99
N LEU A 396 -11.67 -1.61 7.31
CA LEU A 396 -12.37 -2.75 7.89
C LEU A 396 -13.82 -2.84 7.44
N LEU A 397 -14.57 -1.73 7.49
CA LEU A 397 -15.98 -1.70 7.09
C LEU A 397 -16.16 -2.14 5.64
N HIS A 398 -15.30 -1.67 4.74
CA HIS A 398 -15.32 -2.08 3.34
C HIS A 398 -15.09 -3.58 3.17
N ARG A 399 -14.07 -4.15 3.83
CA ARG A 399 -13.79 -5.59 3.73
C ARG A 399 -14.87 -6.44 4.40
N ALA A 400 -15.37 -6.03 5.56
CA ALA A 400 -16.49 -6.70 6.20
C ALA A 400 -17.74 -6.69 5.31
N ALA A 401 -18.00 -5.58 4.60
CA ALA A 401 -19.12 -5.49 3.66
C ALA A 401 -18.98 -6.47 2.48
N SER A 402 -17.74 -6.70 2.00
CA SER A 402 -17.49 -7.74 1.00
C SER A 402 -17.76 -9.15 1.56
N ALA A 403 -17.33 -9.40 2.81
CA ALA A 403 -17.50 -10.70 3.48
C ALA A 403 -18.98 -11.12 3.59
N VAL A 404 -19.88 -10.20 3.95
CA VAL A 404 -21.30 -10.54 4.10
C VAL A 404 -21.99 -10.89 2.77
N VAL A 405 -21.48 -10.39 1.65
CA VAL A 405 -22.00 -10.70 0.32
C VAL A 405 -21.42 -12.01 -0.21
N LYS A 406 -20.12 -12.22 -0.03
CA LYS A 406 -19.38 -13.31 -0.71
C LYS A 406 -19.16 -14.55 0.14
N ALA A 407 -19.12 -14.39 1.46
CA ALA A 407 -18.65 -15.41 2.39
C ALA A 407 -19.42 -15.41 3.74
N PRO A 408 -20.75 -15.26 3.79
CA PRO A 408 -21.50 -15.05 5.04
C PRO A 408 -21.42 -16.23 6.03
N THR A 409 -21.08 -17.42 5.53
CA THR A 409 -20.97 -18.66 6.31
C THR A 409 -19.54 -19.20 6.32
N HIS A 410 -18.52 -18.36 6.19
CA HIS A 410 -17.11 -18.78 6.33
C HIS A 410 -16.64 -18.70 7.78
N PHE A 411 -15.62 -19.49 8.12
CA PHE A 411 -14.96 -19.45 9.43
C PHE A 411 -14.55 -18.01 9.80
N GLY A 412 -14.96 -17.54 10.98
CA GLY A 412 -14.79 -16.15 11.42
C GLY A 412 -16.03 -15.26 11.26
N MET A 413 -17.06 -15.71 10.54
CA MET A 413 -18.33 -15.00 10.38
C MET A 413 -19.40 -15.46 11.40
N PRO A 414 -20.36 -14.59 11.75
CA PRO A 414 -21.50 -14.96 12.62
C PRO A 414 -22.32 -16.15 12.11
N GLY A 415 -22.36 -16.38 10.79
CA GLY A 415 -23.07 -17.50 10.17
C GLY A 415 -22.37 -18.86 10.30
N TRP A 416 -21.07 -18.89 10.66
CA TRP A 416 -20.28 -20.13 10.69
C TRP A 416 -20.82 -21.19 11.66
N PRO A 417 -21.17 -20.89 12.93
CA PRO A 417 -21.67 -21.91 13.84
C PRO A 417 -22.96 -22.60 13.34
N GLY A 418 -23.84 -21.84 12.67
CA GLY A 418 -25.05 -22.39 12.05
C GLY A 418 -24.75 -23.29 10.85
N ALA A 419 -23.73 -22.94 10.06
CA ALA A 419 -23.23 -23.80 8.99
C ALA A 419 -22.68 -25.11 9.56
N VAL A 420 -21.82 -25.05 10.58
CA VAL A 420 -21.26 -26.24 11.25
C VAL A 420 -22.36 -27.13 11.82
N ALA A 421 -23.34 -26.58 12.53
CA ALA A 421 -24.45 -27.36 13.06
C ALA A 421 -25.20 -28.13 11.94
N SER A 422 -25.48 -27.45 10.82
CA SER A 422 -26.11 -28.05 9.65
C SER A 422 -25.24 -29.14 9.01
N THR A 423 -23.92 -28.95 8.96
CA THR A 423 -22.93 -29.94 8.51
C THR A 423 -22.97 -31.18 9.41
N MET A 424 -22.96 -30.99 10.73
CA MET A 424 -22.93 -32.09 11.71
C MET A 424 -24.21 -32.92 11.67
N GLU A 425 -25.38 -32.28 11.52
CA GLU A 425 -26.66 -32.99 11.32
C GLU A 425 -26.62 -33.91 10.10
N ARG A 426 -26.04 -33.44 8.99
CA ARG A 426 -25.91 -34.24 7.76
C ARG A 426 -24.86 -35.34 7.91
N LEU A 427 -23.72 -35.05 8.54
CA LEU A 427 -22.66 -36.04 8.80
C LEU A 427 -23.16 -37.19 9.68
N ALA A 428 -24.04 -36.92 10.64
CA ALA A 428 -24.64 -37.94 11.49
C ALA A 428 -25.52 -38.94 10.71
N LEU A 429 -26.07 -38.51 9.56
CA LEU A 429 -26.96 -39.32 8.71
C LEU A 429 -26.22 -40.06 7.58
N LEU A 430 -24.96 -39.73 7.32
CA LEU A 430 -24.18 -40.29 6.22
C LEU A 430 -23.52 -41.63 6.60
N ASP A 431 -23.42 -42.52 5.61
CA ASP A 431 -22.52 -43.67 5.70
C ASP A 431 -21.07 -43.18 5.61
N ARG A 432 -20.32 -43.37 6.70
CA ARG A 432 -18.93 -42.95 6.87
C ARG A 432 -17.92 -44.11 6.71
N SER A 433 -18.35 -45.25 6.18
CA SER A 433 -17.48 -46.44 6.01
C SER A 433 -16.25 -46.21 5.11
N GLY A 434 -16.28 -45.19 4.24
CA GLY A 434 -15.14 -44.73 3.43
C GLY A 434 -14.67 -43.31 3.78
N ALA A 435 -14.92 -42.85 5.00
CA ALA A 435 -14.45 -41.55 5.49
C ALA A 435 -13.03 -41.65 6.09
N PRO A 436 -12.22 -40.58 6.03
CA PRO A 436 -10.98 -40.48 6.80
C PRO A 436 -11.20 -40.77 8.29
N GLU A 437 -10.23 -41.43 8.94
CA GLU A 437 -10.36 -41.90 10.33
C GLU A 437 -10.67 -40.76 11.32
N VAL A 438 -10.15 -39.56 11.06
CA VAL A 438 -10.42 -38.35 11.85
C VAL A 438 -11.92 -37.99 11.92
N LEU A 439 -12.73 -38.45 10.95
CA LEU A 439 -14.18 -38.23 10.92
C LEU A 439 -14.98 -39.27 11.73
N ALA A 440 -14.33 -40.20 12.43
CA ALA A 440 -15.00 -41.21 13.25
C ALA A 440 -15.70 -40.59 14.47
N ASP A 441 -15.03 -39.68 15.17
CA ASP A 441 -15.56 -38.97 16.34
C ASP A 441 -16.20 -37.64 15.93
N LEU A 442 -17.53 -37.64 15.78
CA LEU A 442 -18.27 -36.45 15.37
C LEU A 442 -18.19 -35.30 16.39
N ALA A 443 -18.02 -35.58 17.68
CA ALA A 443 -17.88 -34.52 18.68
C ALA A 443 -16.53 -33.80 18.51
N ALA A 444 -15.45 -34.55 18.26
CA ALA A 444 -14.15 -33.98 17.94
C ALA A 444 -14.16 -33.22 16.61
N VAL A 445 -14.90 -33.71 15.60
CA VAL A 445 -15.08 -33.01 14.32
C VAL A 445 -15.80 -31.69 14.50
N GLU A 446 -16.91 -31.65 15.22
CA GLU A 446 -17.65 -30.42 15.51
C GLU A 446 -16.77 -29.39 16.24
N ALA A 447 -16.05 -29.84 17.27
CA ALA A 447 -15.13 -28.99 18.01
C ALA A 447 -14.01 -28.44 17.10
N SER A 448 -13.48 -29.25 16.19
CA SER A 448 -12.45 -28.82 15.25
C SER A 448 -12.99 -27.82 14.23
N LEU A 449 -14.17 -28.08 13.64
CA LEU A 449 -14.82 -27.13 12.73
C LEU A 449 -15.14 -25.79 13.41
N LEU A 450 -15.49 -25.77 14.69
CA LEU A 450 -15.79 -24.52 15.40
C LEU A 450 -14.55 -23.71 15.77
N ASN A 451 -13.40 -24.36 16.02
CA ASN A 451 -12.22 -23.70 16.60
C ASN A 451 -11.02 -23.63 15.66
N ALA A 452 -10.73 -24.71 14.93
CA ALA A 452 -9.59 -24.82 14.03
C ALA A 452 -9.85 -25.82 12.89
N PRO A 453 -10.70 -25.46 11.90
CA PRO A 453 -11.13 -26.40 10.86
C PRO A 453 -9.99 -27.03 10.06
N ASP A 454 -8.95 -26.25 9.75
CA ASP A 454 -7.74 -26.67 9.05
C ASP A 454 -6.99 -27.81 9.75
N GLN A 455 -7.13 -27.97 11.07
CA GLN A 455 -6.51 -29.07 11.82
C GLN A 455 -7.16 -30.44 11.54
N LEU A 456 -8.35 -30.49 10.93
CA LEU A 456 -8.94 -31.74 10.47
C LEU A 456 -8.16 -32.37 9.31
N GLY A 457 -7.36 -31.58 8.61
CA GLY A 457 -6.60 -32.00 7.44
C GLY A 457 -7.40 -31.89 6.14
N ALA A 458 -6.68 -31.65 5.05
CA ALA A 458 -7.27 -31.41 3.74
C ALA A 458 -8.15 -32.57 3.25
N ASP A 459 -7.73 -33.83 3.44
CA ASP A 459 -8.51 -35.00 3.00
C ASP A 459 -9.88 -35.10 3.69
N ALA A 460 -9.95 -34.75 4.98
CA ALA A 460 -11.19 -34.77 5.74
C ALA A 460 -12.11 -33.61 5.31
N LEU A 461 -11.54 -32.43 5.12
CA LEU A 461 -12.26 -31.26 4.63
C LEU A 461 -12.76 -31.47 3.20
N ASP A 462 -11.97 -32.10 2.33
CA ASP A 462 -12.37 -32.44 0.96
C ASP A 462 -13.53 -33.45 0.96
N TRP A 463 -13.43 -34.50 1.78
CA TRP A 463 -14.49 -35.49 1.93
C TRP A 463 -15.81 -34.86 2.38
N ILE A 464 -15.76 -33.89 3.29
CA ILE A 464 -16.93 -33.13 3.76
C ILE A 464 -17.46 -32.20 2.65
N SER A 465 -16.55 -31.54 1.92
CA SER A 465 -16.88 -30.56 0.88
C SER A 465 -17.51 -31.19 -0.36
N HIS A 466 -16.99 -32.31 -0.83
CA HIS A 466 -17.54 -33.10 -1.94
C HIS A 466 -18.98 -33.59 -1.71
N ARG A 467 -19.42 -33.66 -0.44
CA ARG A 467 -20.80 -34.00 -0.07
C ARG A 467 -21.68 -32.76 0.15
N ALA A 468 -21.19 -31.60 -0.29
CA ALA A 468 -21.81 -30.28 -0.18
C ALA A 468 -22.24 -29.94 1.26
N LEU A 469 -21.46 -30.38 2.24
CA LEU A 469 -21.78 -30.22 3.66
C LEU A 469 -21.17 -28.93 4.24
N LEU A 470 -20.14 -28.38 3.62
CA LEU A 470 -19.55 -27.08 3.93
C LEU A 470 -19.67 -26.19 2.68
N GLY A 471 -20.20 -24.99 2.84
CA GLY A 471 -20.44 -24.06 1.75
C GLY A 471 -19.13 -23.51 1.18
N LEU A 472 -18.53 -24.23 0.22
CA LEU A 472 -17.39 -23.79 -0.60
C LEU A 472 -17.77 -23.37 -2.02
N GLY A 473 -19.05 -23.42 -2.39
CA GLY A 473 -19.51 -22.97 -3.70
C GLY A 473 -19.39 -21.46 -3.84
N ALA A 474 -18.61 -21.01 -4.82
CA ALA A 474 -18.71 -19.68 -5.43
C ALA A 474 -20.15 -19.47 -6.01
N PRO A 475 -20.58 -18.22 -6.29
CA PRO A 475 -21.98 -17.78 -6.25
C PRO A 475 -23.00 -18.54 -7.11
#